data_AF-A0A6G4ZXG9-F1
#
_entry.id   AF-A0A6G4ZXG9-F1
#
_cell.length_a   1.000
_cell.length_b   1.000
_cell.length_c   1.000
_cell.angle_alpha   90.00
_cell.angle_beta   90.00
_cell.angle_gamma   90.00
#
_symmetry.space_group_name_H-M   'P 1'
#
loop_
_entity.id
_entity.type
_entity.pdbx_description
1 polymer ?
#
loop_
_entity_poly.entity_id
_entity_poly.type
_entity_poly.pdbx_seq_one_letter_code
_entity_poly.pdbx_strand_id
1 'polypeptide(L)'
;ANHRPLEQFVFEVTVPVEGCSTRSNISRRQKEEEDSYLLDVEAAARAICLKVTSCDSVLQDNPQGCSFSIQLHVAESTAMRLSLSDDPDDQSFPWIEADDKDIDIPGGSIVPLKCANTTVGKVQLYVVESDVKKSSSS
;
A
#
# COMPACT_ATOMS: atom_id res chain seq x y z
N ALA A 1 22.04 2.13 14.43
CA ALA A 1 22.38 1.77 13.04
C ALA A 1 21.72 2.80 12.15
N ASN A 2 22.46 3.39 11.20
CA ASN A 2 21.92 4.40 10.29
C ASN A 2 21.07 3.68 9.22
N HIS A 3 19.82 3.37 9.55
CA HIS A 3 18.86 2.87 8.58
C HIS A 3 18.43 4.04 7.69
N ARG A 4 18.53 3.84 6.38
CA ARG A 4 18.08 4.80 5.38
C ARG A 4 17.14 4.08 4.43
N PRO A 5 15.89 4.53 4.27
CA PRO A 5 14.97 3.90 3.35
C PRO A 5 15.44 4.11 1.90
N LEU A 6 15.42 3.03 1.12
CA LEU A 6 15.85 3.00 -0.29
C LEU A 6 14.66 2.88 -1.25
N GLU A 7 13.66 2.12 -0.84
CA GLU A 7 12.42 1.92 -1.56
C GLU A 7 11.25 1.91 -0.56
N GLN A 8 10.11 2.44 -0.96
CA GLN A 8 8.86 2.33 -0.23
C GLN A 8 7.76 1.87 -1.20
N PHE A 9 7.24 0.67 -0.99
CA PHE A 9 6.06 0.18 -1.70
C PHE A 9 4.82 0.71 -1.01
N VAL A 10 4.16 1.69 -1.63
CA VAL A 10 3.00 2.37 -1.06
C VAL A 10 1.71 1.77 -1.62
N PHE A 11 0.90 1.23 -0.71
CA PHE A 11 -0.46 0.78 -0.99
C PHE A 11 -1.44 1.82 -0.46
N GLU A 12 -1.86 2.74 -1.32
CA GLU A 12 -2.87 3.73 -0.98
C GLU A 12 -4.25 3.12 -1.19
N VAL A 13 -4.98 2.92 -0.09
CA VAL A 13 -6.29 2.26 -0.07
C VAL A 13 -7.37 3.28 0.26
N THR A 14 -8.41 3.34 -0.56
CA THR A 14 -9.59 4.17 -0.33
C THR A 14 -10.84 3.29 -0.36
N VAL A 15 -11.51 3.17 0.78
CA VAL A 15 -12.80 2.49 0.89
C VAL A 15 -13.88 3.55 1.04
N PRO A 16 -14.85 3.64 0.11
CA PRO A 16 -15.99 4.54 0.27
C PRO A 16 -16.83 4.11 1.47
N VAL A 17 -17.23 5.07 2.30
CA VAL A 17 -18.14 4.84 3.43
C VAL A 17 -19.52 4.42 2.91
N GLU A 18 -20.10 3.39 3.53
CA GLU A 18 -21.38 2.80 3.14
C GLU A 18 -22.47 3.88 2.96
N GLY A 19 -23.09 3.92 1.77
CA GLY A 19 -24.17 4.87 1.43
C GLY A 19 -24.00 5.61 0.10
N CYS A 20 -22.83 5.58 -0.53
CA CYS A 20 -22.54 6.27 -1.80
C CYS A 20 -22.49 5.31 -3.00
N SER A 21 -23.55 4.55 -3.26
CA SER A 21 -23.65 3.79 -4.52
C SER A 21 -24.16 4.71 -5.63
N THR A 22 -23.26 5.05 -6.57
CA THR A 22 -23.63 5.73 -7.81
C THR A 22 -24.40 4.78 -8.73
N ARG A 23 -25.51 5.30 -9.25
CA ARG A 23 -26.48 4.68 -10.16
C ARG A 23 -25.78 3.97 -11.34
N SER A 24 -25.82 2.64 -11.38
CA SER A 24 -25.59 1.89 -12.62
C SER A 24 -26.89 1.22 -13.07
N ASN A 25 -27.28 1.45 -14.32
CA ASN A 25 -28.44 0.85 -14.98
C ASN A 25 -28.16 -0.61 -15.42
N ILE A 26 -27.68 -1.45 -14.50
CA ILE A 26 -27.62 -2.91 -14.68
C ILE A 26 -28.80 -3.53 -13.93
N SER A 27 -29.38 -4.60 -14.49
CA SER A 27 -30.40 -5.44 -13.86
C SER A 27 -29.98 -5.79 -12.43
N ARG A 28 -30.78 -5.41 -11.40
CA ARG A 28 -30.45 -5.64 -9.97
C ARG A 28 -29.89 -7.03 -9.68
N ARG A 29 -30.48 -8.08 -10.28
CA ARG A 29 -30.04 -9.47 -10.09
C ARG A 29 -28.61 -9.77 -10.56
N GLN A 30 -28.19 -9.24 -11.70
CA GLN A 30 -26.83 -9.49 -12.21
C GLN A 30 -25.77 -8.74 -11.39
N LYS A 31 -26.09 -7.52 -10.95
CA LYS A 31 -25.21 -6.76 -10.07
C LYS A 31 -25.11 -7.39 -8.68
N GLU A 32 -26.22 -7.86 -8.11
CA GLU A 32 -26.24 -8.55 -6.82
C GLU A 32 -25.41 -9.84 -6.83
N GLU A 33 -25.44 -10.61 -7.92
CA GLU A 33 -24.62 -11.81 -8.07
C GLU A 33 -23.12 -11.49 -8.24
N GLU A 34 -22.76 -10.50 -9.07
CA GLU A 34 -21.36 -10.12 -9.31
C GLU A 34 -20.71 -9.42 -8.09
N ASP A 35 -21.47 -8.56 -7.40
CA ASP A 35 -21.04 -7.88 -6.16
C ASP A 35 -20.94 -8.86 -4.97
N SER A 36 -21.70 -9.98 -4.96
CA SER A 36 -21.68 -10.96 -3.85
C SER A 36 -20.43 -11.83 -3.80
N TYR A 37 -19.73 -12.00 -4.93
CA TYR A 37 -18.56 -12.89 -5.01
C TYR A 37 -17.21 -12.17 -5.02
N LEU A 38 -17.18 -10.83 -4.98
CA LEU A 38 -15.95 -10.03 -4.94
C LEU A 38 -14.95 -10.39 -6.06
N LEU A 39 -15.45 -10.84 -7.22
CA LEU A 39 -14.61 -11.34 -8.31
C LEU A 39 -13.72 -10.23 -8.89
N ASP A 40 -14.22 -9.00 -8.92
CA ASP A 40 -13.46 -7.83 -9.36
C ASP A 40 -12.34 -7.47 -8.37
N VAL A 41 -12.57 -7.64 -7.07
CA VAL A 41 -11.55 -7.51 -6.01
C VAL A 41 -10.48 -8.59 -6.17
N GLU A 42 -10.87 -9.85 -6.37
CA GLU A 42 -9.93 -10.95 -6.61
C GLU A 42 -9.08 -10.71 -7.86
N ALA A 43 -9.71 -10.27 -8.95
CA ALA A 43 -9.02 -9.91 -10.18
C ALA A 43 -8.04 -8.74 -9.97
N ALA A 44 -8.44 -7.71 -9.22
CA ALA A 44 -7.58 -6.59 -8.85
C ALA A 44 -6.38 -7.02 -8.02
N ALA A 45 -6.59 -7.84 -6.98
CA ALA A 45 -5.52 -8.37 -6.13
C ALA A 45 -4.52 -9.20 -6.96
N ARG A 46 -5.01 -10.08 -7.84
CA ARG A 46 -4.16 -10.84 -8.76
C ARG A 46 -3.32 -9.94 -9.66
N ALA A 47 -3.92 -8.88 -10.21
CA ALA A 47 -3.19 -7.92 -11.06
C ALA A 47 -2.12 -7.14 -10.28
N ILE A 48 -2.37 -6.83 -9.01
CA ILE A 48 -1.38 -6.22 -8.10
C ILE A 48 -0.21 -7.18 -7.86
N CYS A 49 -0.49 -8.44 -7.51
CA CYS A 49 0.55 -9.45 -7.32
C CYS A 49 1.44 -9.60 -8.56
N LEU A 50 0.83 -9.68 -9.75
CA LEU A 50 1.58 -9.76 -11.02
C LEU A 50 2.49 -8.55 -11.22
N LYS A 51 2.02 -7.35 -10.88
CA LYS A 51 2.84 -6.13 -10.97
C LYS A 51 4.00 -6.10 -9.99
N VAL A 52 3.80 -6.62 -8.77
CA VAL A 52 4.89 -6.78 -7.79
C VAL A 52 5.90 -7.82 -8.26
N THR A 53 5.46 -8.94 -8.83
CA THR A 53 6.38 -9.97 -9.33
C THR A 53 7.22 -9.55 -10.53
N SER A 54 6.83 -8.48 -11.24
CA SER A 54 7.51 -7.99 -12.43
C SER A 54 8.05 -6.56 -12.28
N CYS A 55 8.10 -6.01 -11.06
CA CYS A 55 8.52 -4.62 -10.85
C CYS A 55 10.04 -4.43 -10.91
N ASP A 56 10.81 -5.50 -10.78
CA ASP A 56 12.24 -5.58 -11.06
C ASP A 56 12.61 -5.05 -12.46
N SER A 57 11.73 -5.19 -13.45
CA SER A 57 11.94 -4.62 -14.79
C SER A 57 11.88 -3.09 -14.87
N VAL A 58 11.34 -2.42 -13.86
CA VAL A 58 11.14 -0.96 -13.83
C VAL A 58 11.83 -0.26 -12.65
N LEU A 59 12.31 -1.02 -11.67
CA LEU A 59 13.06 -0.55 -10.51
C LEU A 59 14.55 -0.86 -10.68
N GLN A 60 15.40 -0.13 -9.99
CA GLN A 60 16.83 -0.43 -9.90
C GLN A 60 17.08 -1.57 -8.90
N ASP A 61 18.23 -2.23 -9.00
CA ASP A 61 18.61 -3.22 -7.98
C ASP A 61 18.90 -2.58 -6.63
N ASN A 62 18.49 -3.25 -5.55
CA ASN A 62 18.84 -2.86 -4.20
C ASN A 62 20.26 -3.36 -3.84
N PRO A 63 21.02 -2.62 -3.02
CA PRO A 63 22.30 -3.09 -2.50
C PRO A 63 22.12 -4.35 -1.62
N GLN A 64 23.20 -5.13 -1.47
CA GLN A 64 23.17 -6.31 -0.62
C GLN A 64 22.97 -5.95 0.86
N GLY A 65 22.31 -6.84 1.61
CA GLY A 65 22.10 -6.66 3.06
C GLY A 65 20.96 -5.71 3.42
N CYS A 66 20.02 -5.44 2.51
CA CYS A 66 18.81 -4.70 2.82
C CYS A 66 17.90 -5.47 3.81
N SER A 67 17.20 -4.72 4.65
CA SER A 67 16.10 -5.18 5.49
C SER A 67 14.81 -4.44 5.12
N PHE A 68 13.69 -4.80 5.74
CA PHE A 68 12.42 -4.11 5.54
C PHE A 68 11.71 -3.85 6.87
N SER A 69 10.82 -2.86 6.87
CA SER A 69 9.85 -2.58 7.92
C SER A 69 8.49 -2.31 7.26
N ILE A 70 7.41 -2.40 8.05
CA ILE A 70 6.05 -2.10 7.58
C ILE A 70 5.58 -0.85 8.32
N GLN A 71 5.08 0.12 7.55
CA GLN A 71 4.54 1.37 8.05
C GLN A 71 3.05 1.42 7.77
N LEU A 72 2.27 1.90 8.74
CA LEU A 72 0.84 2.10 8.61
C LEU A 72 0.52 3.59 8.79
N HIS A 73 0.05 4.23 7.71
CA HIS A 73 -0.44 5.60 7.78
C HIS A 73 -1.94 5.60 8.09
N VAL A 74 -2.30 6.23 9.20
CA VAL A 74 -3.68 6.37 9.66
C VAL A 74 -4.12 7.83 9.57
N ALA A 75 -5.41 8.05 9.30
CA ALA A 75 -5.96 9.41 9.22
C ALA A 75 -6.06 10.09 10.59
N GLU A 76 -6.21 9.30 11.65
CA GLU A 76 -6.26 9.77 13.03
C GLU A 76 -4.87 9.78 13.68
N SER A 77 -4.71 10.51 14.78
CA SER A 77 -3.43 10.56 15.51
C SER A 77 -3.02 9.16 16.00
N THR A 78 -1.75 8.78 15.76
CA THR A 78 -1.16 7.52 16.22
C THR A 78 -1.37 7.32 17.73
N ALA A 79 -1.15 8.36 18.53
CA ALA A 79 -1.34 8.31 19.98
C ALA A 79 -2.79 7.97 20.38
N MET A 80 -3.77 8.48 19.63
CA MET A 80 -5.18 8.17 19.86
C MET A 80 -5.48 6.71 19.50
N ARG A 81 -5.01 6.21 18.36
CA ARG A 81 -5.23 4.81 17.94
C ARG A 81 -4.65 3.81 18.94
N LEU A 82 -3.40 4.03 19.37
CA LEU A 82 -2.73 3.17 20.35
C LEU A 82 -3.37 3.23 21.74
N SER A 83 -3.97 4.37 22.12
CA SER A 83 -4.68 4.50 23.39
C SER A 83 -6.04 3.79 23.42
N LEU A 84 -6.61 3.50 22.24
CA LEU A 84 -7.93 2.88 22.07
C LEU A 84 -7.85 1.39 21.69
N SER A 85 -6.64 0.86 21.43
CA SER A 85 -6.43 -0.54 21.06
C SER A 85 -6.35 -1.42 22.30
N ASP A 86 -7.42 -2.19 22.55
CA ASP A 86 -7.46 -3.28 23.53
C ASP A 86 -7.08 -4.65 22.90
N ASP A 87 -6.50 -4.62 21.69
CA ASP A 87 -6.13 -5.85 20.97
C ASP A 87 -4.95 -6.54 21.68
N PRO A 88 -5.10 -7.80 22.12
CA PRO A 88 -4.02 -8.53 22.78
C PRO A 88 -2.77 -8.72 21.88
N ASP A 89 -2.94 -8.73 20.55
CA ASP A 89 -1.81 -8.83 19.63
C ASP A 89 -0.95 -7.56 19.66
N ASP A 90 -1.60 -6.38 19.74
CA ASP A 90 -0.92 -5.08 19.86
C ASP A 90 -0.12 -4.96 21.17
N GLN A 91 -0.44 -5.75 22.21
CA GLN A 91 0.34 -5.80 23.45
C GLN A 91 1.58 -6.70 23.33
N SER A 92 1.51 -7.76 22.52
CA SER A 92 2.63 -8.70 22.31
C SER A 92 3.63 -8.20 21.25
N PHE A 93 3.14 -7.42 20.28
CA PHE A 93 3.93 -6.80 19.22
C PHE A 93 3.52 -5.32 19.05
N PRO A 94 4.04 -4.42 19.90
CA PRO A 94 3.55 -3.05 19.97
C PRO A 94 3.94 -2.23 18.75
N TRP A 95 2.95 -1.52 18.21
CA TRP A 95 3.17 -0.45 17.26
C TRP A 95 3.78 0.77 17.96
N ILE A 96 4.73 1.40 17.28
CA ILE A 96 5.34 2.65 17.73
C ILE A 96 5.14 3.74 16.66
N GLU A 97 5.16 4.99 17.10
CA GLU A 97 5.23 6.11 16.17
C GLU A 97 6.57 6.05 15.41
N ALA A 98 6.49 6.19 14.09
CA ALA A 98 7.66 6.13 13.23
C ALA A 98 8.42 7.47 13.27
N ASP A 99 9.75 7.41 13.37
CA ASP A 99 10.60 8.58 13.27
C ASP A 99 10.68 9.06 11.81
N ASP A 100 10.73 10.38 11.56
CA ASP A 100 10.82 10.96 10.20
C ASP A 100 11.95 10.35 9.35
N LYS A 101 13.06 10.03 9.99
CA LYS A 101 14.28 9.42 9.40
C LYS A 101 14.07 8.00 8.86
N ASP A 102 13.03 7.31 9.34
CA ASP A 102 12.65 5.97 8.86
C ASP A 102 11.61 6.04 7.72
N ILE A 103 10.99 7.20 7.50
CA ILE A 103 9.90 7.40 6.52
C ILE A 103 10.40 8.14 5.29
N ASP A 104 11.20 9.19 5.47
CA ASP A 104 11.63 10.06 4.37
C ASP A 104 12.66 9.37 3.48
N ILE A 105 12.42 9.37 2.17
CA ILE A 105 13.35 8.94 1.13
C ILE A 105 13.89 10.20 0.44
N PRO A 106 15.07 10.71 0.83
CA PRO A 106 15.60 11.94 0.24
C PRO A 106 15.90 11.75 -1.24
N GLY A 107 15.34 12.63 -2.08
CA GLY A 107 15.42 12.49 -3.54
C GLY A 107 14.64 11.30 -4.07
N GLY A 108 13.58 10.87 -3.38
CA GLY A 108 12.70 9.80 -3.82
C GLY A 108 11.93 10.18 -5.09
N SER A 109 11.92 9.28 -6.08
CA SER A 109 11.09 9.41 -7.29
C SER A 109 9.94 8.41 -7.27
N ILE A 110 8.75 8.84 -7.71
CA ILE A 110 7.55 8.00 -7.71
C ILE A 110 7.50 7.15 -8.99
N VAL A 111 7.44 5.84 -8.83
CA VAL A 111 7.27 4.84 -9.89
C VAL A 111 5.89 4.19 -9.76
N PRO A 112 4.89 4.56 -10.58
CA PRO A 112 3.56 3.98 -10.51
C PRO A 112 3.55 2.53 -11.03
N LEU A 113 2.96 1.59 -10.28
CA LEU A 113 2.88 0.19 -10.68
C LEU A 113 1.46 -0.22 -11.11
N LYS A 114 0.45 0.06 -10.27
CA LYS A 114 -0.93 -0.34 -10.53
C LYS A 114 -1.93 0.62 -9.89
N CYS A 115 -3.05 0.85 -10.59
CA CYS A 115 -4.25 1.43 -10.01
C CYS A 115 -5.39 0.45 -10.29
N ALA A 116 -6.17 0.13 -9.26
CA ALA A 116 -7.34 -0.73 -9.35
C ALA A 116 -8.52 -0.05 -8.67
N ASN A 117 -9.62 0.09 -9.41
CA ASN A 117 -10.91 0.48 -8.86
C ASN A 117 -11.78 -0.76 -8.84
N THR A 118 -12.38 -1.05 -7.70
CA THR A 118 -13.25 -2.19 -7.45
C THR A 118 -14.56 -1.70 -6.87
N THR A 119 -15.52 -2.61 -6.78
CA THR A 119 -16.83 -2.44 -6.13
C THR A 119 -16.69 -2.00 -4.67
N VAL A 120 -15.68 -2.50 -3.95
CA VAL A 120 -15.45 -2.20 -2.52
C VAL A 120 -14.57 -0.98 -2.28
N GLY A 121 -13.86 -0.49 -3.28
CA GLY A 121 -12.91 0.61 -3.11
C GLY A 121 -11.82 0.67 -4.17
N LYS A 122 -10.85 1.55 -3.92
CA LYS A 122 -9.73 1.82 -4.81
C LYS A 122 -8.42 1.48 -4.12
N VAL A 123 -7.50 0.89 -4.87
CA VAL A 123 -6.11 0.67 -4.45
C VAL A 123 -5.18 1.27 -5.49
N GLN A 124 -4.22 2.08 -5.04
CA GLN A 124 -3.10 2.56 -5.85
C GLN A 124 -1.81 1.99 -5.28
N LEU A 125 -1.06 1.30 -6.12
CA LEU A 125 0.26 0.79 -5.83
C LEU A 125 1.30 1.59 -6.61
N TYR A 126 2.22 2.20 -5.89
CA TYR A 126 3.40 2.86 -6.44
C TYR A 126 4.60 2.64 -5.53
N VAL A 127 5.80 2.85 -6.07
CA VAL A 127 7.05 2.76 -5.33
C VAL A 127 7.68 4.15 -5.26
N VAL A 128 8.15 4.56 -4.09
CA VAL A 128 9.06 5.69 -3.95
C VAL A 128 10.47 5.13 -3.93
N GLU A 129 11.27 5.44 -4.95
CA GLU A 129 12.63 4.90 -5.12
C GLU A 129 13.67 5.99 -4.90
N SER A 130 14.70 5.71 -4.08
CA SER A 130 15.80 6.62 -3.83
C SER A 130 16.73 6.79 -5.03
N ASP A 131 17.05 8.04 -5.37
CA ASP A 131 18.06 8.37 -6.37
C ASP A 131 19.46 7.83 -6.05
N VAL A 132 19.76 7.48 -4.79
CA VAL A 132 21.07 6.93 -4.40
C VAL A 132 21.33 5.56 -5.04
N LYS A 133 20.29 4.80 -5.39
CA LYS A 133 20.46 3.54 -6.12
C LYS A 133 21.04 3.75 -7.53
N LYS A 134 20.80 4.92 -8.14
CA LYS A 134 21.27 5.27 -9.48
C LYS A 134 22.76 5.57 -9.53
N SER A 135 23.39 5.95 -8.41
CA SER A 135 24.82 6.29 -8.38
C SER A 135 25.73 5.09 -8.11
N SER A 136 25.20 3.98 -7.57
CA SER A 136 25.95 2.74 -7.32
C SER A 136 26.09 1.83 -8.53
N SER A 137 25.39 2.10 -9.63
CA SER A 137 25.42 1.34 -10.88
C SER A 137 26.30 1.95 -11.98
N SER A 138 27.15 2.93 -11.63
CA SER A 138 28.12 3.59 -12.54
C SER A 138 29.56 3.13 -12.30
#